data_AF-A0A8S9HT52-F1
#
_entry.id   AF-A0A8S9HT52-F1
#
_cell.length_a   1.000
_cell.length_b   1.000
_cell.length_c   1.000
_cell.angle_alpha   90.00
_cell.angle_beta   90.00
_cell.angle_gamma   90.00
#
_symmetry.space_group_name_H-M   'P 1'
#
loop_
_entity.id
_entity.type
_entity.pdbx_description
1 polymer ?
#
loop_
_entity_poly.entity_id
_entity_poly.type
_entity_poly.pdbx_seq_one_letter_code
_entity_poly.pdbx_strand_id
1 'polypeptide(L)'
;MYILYLIYYRKLDSILNSNILENEDQTRDEEFRQRICRPNGTKQQYFSHQSLKLAFEMAPADPTLDLNMQLTKLGHGLLSGKYSIPVTEKDAATAEARQEGIPPRMFKSVVAAGHGEFSSMRQQDALDFFLHLLDKVERGNNTRPDLDPSRSFKFGVEEKILCSSGKVSYNKRDDCILSLNIPLQEATNKDELEAFNNQTAGKGLEENNMSTDEIVRPRVPLEACLATFASPEQIHDYYSTALKGKTTAIKYDVSFLSES
;
A
#
# COMPACT_ATOMS: atom_id res chain seq x y z
N MET A 1 8.35 8.68 7.63
CA MET A 1 7.25 8.06 6.85
C MET A 1 5.98 8.91 6.80
N TYR A 2 5.42 9.36 7.94
CA TYR A 2 4.16 10.13 7.98
C TYR A 2 4.16 11.48 7.22
N ILE A 3 5.28 12.23 7.25
CA ILE A 3 5.37 13.55 6.59
C ILE A 3 5.51 13.42 5.06
N LEU A 4 6.25 12.40 4.59
CA LEU A 4 6.36 12.09 3.16
C LEU A 4 5.01 11.64 2.59
N TYR A 5 4.23 10.87 3.35
CA TYR A 5 2.88 10.45 2.98
C TYR A 5 1.93 11.67 2.84
N LEU A 6 1.89 12.59 3.81
CA LEU A 6 1.01 13.78 3.73
C LEU A 6 1.36 14.76 2.60
N ILE A 7 2.65 14.93 2.28
CA ILE A 7 3.10 15.75 1.14
C ILE A 7 2.76 15.07 -0.19
N TYR A 8 2.86 13.74 -0.24
CA TYR A 8 2.54 12.88 -1.39
C TYR A 8 1.05 12.96 -1.78
N TYR A 9 0.12 12.92 -0.83
CA TYR A 9 -1.33 13.02 -1.12
C TYR A 9 -1.75 14.40 -1.61
N ARG A 10 -1.18 15.48 -1.06
CA ARG A 10 -1.48 16.86 -1.53
C ARG A 10 -1.10 17.08 -2.99
N LYS A 11 -0.07 16.38 -3.48
CA LYS A 11 0.39 16.51 -4.86
C LYS A 11 -0.38 15.61 -5.83
N LEU A 12 -0.78 14.42 -5.37
CA LEU A 12 -1.73 13.54 -6.06
C LEU A 12 -3.07 14.22 -6.36
N ASP A 13 -3.68 14.88 -5.37
CA ASP A 13 -4.95 15.60 -5.53
C ASP A 13 -4.81 16.76 -6.54
N SER A 14 -3.70 17.50 -6.49
CA SER A 14 -3.44 18.60 -7.43
C SER A 14 -3.29 18.14 -8.88
N ILE A 15 -2.84 16.90 -9.11
CA ILE A 15 -2.60 16.33 -10.45
C ILE A 15 -3.86 15.64 -10.99
N LEU A 16 -4.64 15.00 -10.13
CA LEU A 16 -5.90 14.34 -10.52
C LEU A 16 -7.03 15.35 -10.74
N ASN A 17 -7.08 16.44 -9.97
CA ASN A 17 -8.13 17.46 -10.09
C ASN A 17 -7.90 18.51 -11.19
N SER A 18 -6.71 18.60 -11.79
CA SER A 18 -6.46 19.56 -12.89
C SER A 18 -7.13 19.17 -14.22
N ASN A 19 -7.69 17.97 -14.33
CA ASN A 19 -8.35 17.46 -15.54
C ASN A 19 -9.89 17.42 -15.45
N ILE A 20 -10.47 17.94 -14.37
CA ILE A 20 -11.93 17.94 -14.15
C ILE A 20 -12.45 19.35 -14.43
N LEU A 21 -13.32 19.47 -15.44
CA LEU A 21 -14.04 20.71 -15.76
C LEU A 21 -14.74 21.24 -14.49
N GLU A 22 -14.46 22.51 -14.20
CA GLU A 22 -15.06 23.29 -13.12
C GLU A 22 -16.59 23.17 -13.17
N ASN A 23 -17.19 22.68 -12.08
CA ASN A 23 -18.24 23.35 -11.30
C ASN A 23 -18.88 22.34 -10.31
N GLU A 24 -19.17 22.83 -9.10
CA GLU A 24 -19.87 22.15 -8.00
C GLU A 24 -19.06 21.13 -7.17
N ASP A 25 -18.01 21.56 -6.42
CA ASP A 25 -17.62 20.72 -5.28
C ASP A 25 -16.80 21.23 -4.07
N GLN A 26 -16.91 22.50 -3.66
CA GLN A 26 -16.10 22.98 -2.53
C GLN A 26 -16.49 22.39 -1.16
N THR A 27 -17.69 21.83 -1.00
CA THR A 27 -18.16 21.25 0.27
C THR A 27 -17.77 19.78 0.44
N ARG A 28 -17.71 18.96 -0.63
CA ARG A 28 -17.19 17.59 -0.52
C ARG A 28 -15.67 17.58 -0.28
N ASP A 29 -14.95 18.60 -0.75
CA ASP A 29 -13.49 18.71 -0.62
C ASP A 29 -13.01 18.90 0.85
N GLU A 30 -13.79 19.55 1.71
CA GLU A 30 -13.51 19.69 3.15
C GLU A 30 -13.76 18.38 3.93
N GLU A 31 -14.86 17.69 3.62
CA GLU A 31 -15.19 16.39 4.23
C GLU A 31 -14.23 15.27 3.76
N PHE A 32 -13.80 15.36 2.49
CA PHE A 32 -12.76 14.56 1.85
C PHE A 32 -11.40 14.71 2.55
N ARG A 33 -10.98 15.95 2.85
CA ARG A 33 -9.77 16.25 3.64
C ARG A 33 -9.79 15.64 5.04
N GLN A 34 -10.97 15.58 5.68
CA GLN A 34 -11.13 15.01 7.02
C GLN A 34 -11.14 13.47 7.02
N ARG A 35 -11.61 12.81 5.95
CA ARG A 35 -11.60 11.35 5.80
C ARG A 35 -10.22 10.78 5.43
N ILE A 36 -9.47 11.45 4.54
CA ILE A 36 -8.11 11.05 4.12
C ILE A 36 -7.13 11.04 5.30
N CYS A 37 -7.34 11.92 6.29
CA CYS A 37 -6.51 12.01 7.49
C CYS A 37 -6.90 11.01 8.60
N ARG A 38 -7.49 9.85 8.27
CA ARG A 38 -7.63 8.72 9.22
C ARG A 38 -6.64 7.56 8.98
N PRO A 39 -5.31 7.77 8.87
CA PRO A 39 -4.35 6.68 9.11
C PRO A 39 -4.32 6.24 10.59
N ASN A 40 -5.18 6.83 11.43
CA ASN A 40 -5.35 6.51 12.82
C ASN A 40 -6.27 5.31 13.08
N GLY A 41 -6.98 4.73 12.10
CA GLY A 41 -7.93 3.63 12.37
C GLY A 41 -7.30 2.44 13.09
N THR A 42 -6.18 1.93 12.59
CA THR A 42 -5.43 0.80 13.19
C THR A 42 -4.80 1.15 14.54
N LYS A 43 -4.19 2.34 14.67
CA LYS A 43 -3.59 2.83 15.93
C LYS A 43 -4.66 3.14 16.98
N GLN A 44 -5.77 3.71 16.57
CA GLN A 44 -6.91 3.97 17.45
C GLN A 44 -7.47 2.65 17.92
N GLN A 45 -7.73 1.70 17.01
CA GLN A 45 -8.31 0.41 17.35
C GLN A 45 -7.40 -0.42 18.28
N TYR A 46 -6.15 -0.69 17.87
CA TYR A 46 -5.28 -1.67 18.55
C TYR A 46 -4.37 -1.08 19.63
N PHE A 47 -4.44 0.23 19.89
CA PHE A 47 -3.63 0.86 20.94
C PHE A 47 -4.41 1.89 21.77
N SER A 48 -5.19 2.78 21.15
CA SER A 48 -5.82 3.90 21.86
C SER A 48 -7.18 3.54 22.50
N HIS A 49 -7.99 2.73 21.81
CA HIS A 49 -9.33 2.32 22.22
C HIS A 49 -9.35 0.97 22.93
N GLN A 50 -8.31 0.16 22.76
CA GLN A 50 -8.23 -1.17 23.33
C GLN A 50 -6.98 -1.33 24.19
N SER A 51 -7.19 -1.57 25.49
CA SER A 51 -6.10 -1.93 26.41
C SER A 51 -5.75 -3.41 26.27
N LEU A 52 -4.50 -3.78 26.57
CA LEU A 52 -4.07 -5.19 26.56
C LEU A 52 -4.93 -6.08 27.47
N LYS A 53 -5.37 -5.55 28.62
CA LYS A 53 -6.21 -6.27 29.57
C LYS A 53 -7.58 -6.56 28.97
N LEU A 54 -8.22 -5.56 28.38
CA LEU A 54 -9.53 -5.72 27.73
C LEU A 54 -9.45 -6.66 26.52
N ALA A 55 -8.39 -6.58 25.70
CA ALA A 55 -8.19 -7.50 24.59
C ALA A 55 -8.04 -8.95 25.06
N PHE A 56 -7.30 -9.18 26.14
CA PHE A 56 -7.13 -10.51 26.71
C PHE A 56 -8.44 -11.07 27.29
N GLU A 57 -9.25 -10.24 27.94
CA GLU A 57 -10.57 -10.63 28.49
C GLU A 57 -11.61 -10.90 27.41
N MET A 58 -11.54 -10.21 26.27
CA MET A 58 -12.44 -10.43 25.12
C MET A 58 -12.01 -11.58 24.21
N ALA A 59 -10.76 -12.03 24.32
CA ALA A 59 -10.26 -13.12 23.50
C ALA A 59 -11.02 -14.43 23.81
N PRO A 60 -11.21 -15.31 22.80
CA PRO A 60 -11.74 -16.66 23.03
C PRO A 60 -10.82 -17.47 23.95
N ALA A 61 -11.23 -18.70 24.29
CA ALA A 61 -10.58 -19.55 25.30
C ALA A 61 -9.05 -19.67 25.18
N ASP A 62 -8.47 -19.53 23.97
CA ASP A 62 -7.03 -19.41 23.78
C ASP A 62 -6.64 -18.06 23.11
N PRO A 63 -6.08 -17.09 23.86
CA PRO A 63 -5.65 -15.79 23.34
C PRO A 63 -4.42 -15.88 22.42
N THR A 64 -3.70 -17.01 22.42
CA THR A 64 -2.54 -17.20 21.54
C THR A 64 -2.94 -17.45 20.08
N LEU A 65 -4.17 -17.92 19.87
CA LEU A 65 -4.74 -18.20 18.55
C LEU A 65 -5.62 -17.05 18.03
N ASP A 66 -5.91 -16.04 18.86
CA ASP A 66 -6.76 -14.90 18.49
C ASP A 66 -5.98 -13.79 17.78
N LEU A 67 -6.39 -13.48 16.54
CA LEU A 67 -5.74 -12.47 15.72
C LEU A 67 -5.84 -11.07 16.33
N ASN A 68 -7.00 -10.70 16.88
CA ASN A 68 -7.21 -9.37 17.46
C ASN A 68 -6.34 -9.16 18.70
N MET A 69 -6.21 -10.17 19.55
CA MET A 69 -5.28 -10.16 20.68
C MET A 69 -3.82 -10.04 20.22
N GLN A 70 -3.39 -10.81 19.21
CA GLN A 70 -2.01 -10.73 18.72
C GLN A 70 -1.70 -9.40 18.04
N LEU A 71 -2.64 -8.81 17.30
CA LEU A 71 -2.52 -7.48 16.71
C LEU A 71 -2.47 -6.38 17.78
N THR A 72 -3.32 -6.45 18.82
CA THR A 72 -3.29 -5.53 19.96
C THR A 72 -1.97 -5.64 20.70
N LYS A 73 -1.50 -6.86 20.97
CA LYS A 73 -0.22 -7.13 21.60
C LYS A 73 0.94 -6.52 20.81
N LEU A 74 0.95 -6.72 19.49
CA LEU A 74 1.98 -6.16 18.62
C LEU A 74 1.90 -4.63 18.58
N GLY A 75 0.70 -4.05 18.46
CA GLY A 75 0.46 -2.62 18.47
C GLY A 75 0.97 -1.95 19.75
N HIS A 76 0.63 -2.49 20.91
CA HIS A 76 1.17 -2.03 22.20
C HIS A 76 2.68 -2.20 22.30
N GLY A 77 3.23 -3.31 21.79
CA GLY A 77 4.68 -3.49 21.71
C GLY A 77 5.37 -2.36 20.94
N LEU A 78 4.86 -2.04 19.74
CA LEU A 78 5.43 -1.03 18.86
C LEU A 78 5.22 0.41 19.36
N LEU A 79 4.06 0.70 19.96
CA LEU A 79 3.65 2.07 20.28
C LEU A 79 3.87 2.47 21.75
N SER A 80 4.09 1.52 22.66
CA SER A 80 4.29 1.82 24.09
C SER A 80 5.67 2.40 24.43
N GLY A 81 6.65 2.27 23.52
CA GLY A 81 8.04 2.70 23.76
C GLY A 81 8.84 1.80 24.72
N LYS A 82 8.23 0.77 25.33
CA LYS A 82 8.90 -0.13 26.30
C LYS A 82 10.07 -0.89 25.69
N TYR A 83 9.99 -1.22 24.40
CA TYR A 83 10.99 -1.98 23.66
C TYR A 83 11.95 -1.10 22.84
N SER A 84 11.87 0.23 23.02
CA SER A 84 12.68 1.22 22.31
C SER A 84 13.96 1.62 23.08
N ILE A 85 14.22 0.97 24.21
CA ILE A 85 15.35 1.29 25.09
C ILE A 85 16.54 0.41 24.67
N PRO A 86 17.71 0.99 24.34
CA PRO A 86 18.91 0.21 24.02
C PRO A 86 19.45 -0.48 25.27
N VAL A 87 19.99 -1.69 25.11
CA VAL A 87 20.58 -2.44 26.22
C VAL A 87 21.80 -1.66 26.73
N THR A 88 21.68 -1.12 27.94
CA THR A 88 22.77 -0.40 28.60
C THR A 88 23.41 -1.34 29.62
N GLU A 89 24.15 -2.34 29.16
CA GLU A 89 24.91 -3.20 30.06
C GLU A 89 26.42 -3.11 29.80
N LYS A 90 27.14 -3.02 30.92
CA LYS A 90 28.54 -2.62 31.13
C LYS A 90 29.59 -3.60 30.56
N ASP A 91 29.25 -4.43 29.58
CA ASP A 91 30.12 -5.47 29.02
C ASP A 91 30.42 -5.32 27.52
N ALA A 92 30.10 -4.17 26.92
CA ALA A 92 30.37 -3.90 25.51
C ALA A 92 31.57 -2.97 25.34
N ALA A 93 32.79 -3.49 25.47
CA ALA A 93 34.00 -2.78 25.06
C ALA A 93 34.08 -2.55 23.53
N THR A 94 33.16 -3.11 22.71
CA THR A 94 33.26 -3.03 21.24
C THR A 94 31.94 -3.17 20.45
N ALA A 95 30.76 -3.20 21.08
CA ALA A 95 29.50 -3.37 20.35
C ALA A 95 28.60 -2.15 20.52
N GLU A 96 28.29 -1.48 19.40
CA GLU A 96 27.28 -0.42 19.32
C GLU A 96 26.00 -0.83 20.05
N ALA A 97 25.40 0.08 20.82
CA ALA A 97 24.25 -0.20 21.66
C ALA A 97 23.06 -0.73 20.81
N ARG A 98 22.89 -2.06 20.75
CA ARG A 98 21.84 -2.70 19.98
C ARG A 98 20.54 -2.72 20.78
N GLN A 99 19.44 -2.36 20.11
CA GLN A 99 18.09 -2.54 20.63
C GLN A 99 17.64 -3.98 20.35
N GLU A 100 17.14 -4.68 21.37
CA GLU A 100 16.71 -6.09 21.24
C GLU A 100 15.46 -6.27 20.35
N GLY A 101 14.62 -5.23 20.27
CA GLY A 101 13.42 -5.23 19.44
C GLY A 101 12.31 -6.15 19.96
N ILE A 102 11.34 -6.48 19.11
CA ILE A 102 10.20 -7.33 19.45
C ILE A 102 10.17 -8.51 18.48
N PRO A 103 10.22 -9.77 18.95
CA PRO A 103 10.04 -10.94 18.09
C PRO A 103 8.56 -11.34 18.01
N PRO A 104 7.82 -11.08 16.91
CA PRO A 104 6.38 -11.28 16.82
C PRO A 104 6.00 -12.73 16.46
N ARG A 105 6.54 -13.72 17.19
CA ARG A 105 6.39 -15.15 16.86
C ARG A 105 4.94 -15.62 16.87
N MET A 106 4.17 -15.22 17.88
CA MET A 106 2.74 -15.57 18.01
C MET A 106 1.88 -14.91 16.93
N PHE A 107 2.15 -13.65 16.62
CA PHE A 107 1.49 -12.96 15.51
C PHE A 107 1.75 -13.69 14.19
N LYS A 108 3.02 -14.05 13.93
CA LYS A 108 3.38 -14.82 12.72
C LYS A 108 2.61 -16.14 12.65
N SER A 109 2.52 -16.91 13.75
CA SER A 109 1.81 -18.20 13.73
C SER A 109 0.32 -18.04 13.43
N VAL A 110 -0.34 -17.01 13.98
CA VAL A 110 -1.78 -16.78 13.76
C VAL A 110 -2.05 -16.32 12.33
N VAL A 111 -1.27 -15.37 11.80
CA VAL A 111 -1.46 -14.87 10.43
C VAL A 111 -1.13 -15.94 9.40
N ALA A 112 -0.07 -16.71 9.61
CA ALA A 112 0.34 -17.78 8.70
C ALA A 112 -0.57 -19.02 8.74
N ALA A 113 -1.40 -19.18 9.78
CA ALA A 113 -2.23 -20.36 9.98
C ALA A 113 -3.13 -20.64 8.76
N GLY A 114 -2.94 -21.84 8.19
CA GLY A 114 -3.70 -22.33 7.04
C GLY A 114 -3.21 -21.80 5.68
N HIS A 115 -2.09 -21.07 5.62
CA HIS A 115 -1.54 -20.55 4.36
C HIS A 115 -0.19 -21.21 4.02
N GLY A 116 -0.11 -21.90 2.88
CA GLY A 116 1.07 -22.67 2.48
C GLY A 116 2.36 -21.83 2.38
N GLU A 117 2.28 -20.66 1.74
CA GLU A 117 3.45 -19.78 1.56
C GLU A 117 3.89 -19.10 2.86
N PHE A 118 2.99 -18.43 3.59
CA PHE A 118 3.33 -17.71 4.83
C PHE A 118 3.66 -18.62 6.03
N SER A 119 3.30 -19.91 5.98
CA SER A 119 3.76 -20.90 6.97
C SER A 119 5.24 -21.25 6.79
N SER A 120 5.82 -20.97 5.62
CA SER A 120 7.22 -21.21 5.35
C SER A 120 8.14 -20.16 6.00
N MET A 121 9.44 -20.45 6.01
CA MET A 121 10.50 -19.51 6.41
C MET A 121 11.19 -18.86 5.19
N ARG A 122 10.61 -18.97 3.99
CA ARG A 122 11.17 -18.41 2.76
C ARG A 122 10.93 -16.90 2.66
N GLN A 123 11.61 -16.26 1.72
CA GLN A 123 11.26 -14.88 1.31
C GLN A 123 9.87 -14.87 0.70
N GLN A 124 9.10 -13.81 0.97
CA GLN A 124 7.70 -13.68 0.61
C GLN A 124 7.46 -12.28 0.03
N ASP A 125 6.45 -12.17 -0.84
CA ASP A 125 6.03 -10.89 -1.38
C ASP A 125 5.30 -10.05 -0.31
N ALA A 126 5.62 -8.75 -0.27
CA ALA A 126 5.08 -7.84 0.73
C ALA A 126 3.62 -7.44 0.46
N LEU A 127 3.25 -7.33 -0.82
CA LEU A 127 1.89 -6.99 -1.23
C LEU A 127 0.96 -8.16 -0.94
N ASP A 128 1.37 -9.38 -1.28
CA ASP A 128 0.59 -10.59 -0.99
C ASP A 128 0.38 -10.76 0.52
N PHE A 129 1.43 -10.55 1.33
CA PHE A 129 1.30 -10.58 2.78
C PHE A 129 0.33 -9.51 3.30
N PHE A 130 0.38 -8.30 2.74
CA PHE A 130 -0.50 -7.21 3.14
C PHE A 130 -1.98 -7.51 2.81
N LEU A 131 -2.27 -7.98 1.60
CA LEU A 131 -3.62 -8.37 1.19
C LEU A 131 -4.16 -9.52 2.04
N HIS A 132 -3.33 -10.54 2.31
CA HIS A 132 -3.68 -11.64 3.20
C HIS A 132 -3.97 -11.16 4.63
N LEU A 133 -3.17 -10.22 5.14
CA LEU A 133 -3.41 -9.63 6.46
C LEU A 133 -4.73 -8.86 6.49
N LEU A 134 -5.05 -8.07 5.46
CA LEU A 134 -6.33 -7.35 5.36
C LEU A 134 -7.51 -8.32 5.34
N ASP A 135 -7.46 -9.39 4.54
CA ASP A 135 -8.52 -10.41 4.50
C ASP A 135 -8.71 -11.10 5.86
N LYS A 136 -7.62 -11.42 6.57
CA LYS A 136 -7.68 -11.98 7.92
C LYS A 136 -8.31 -11.01 8.93
N VAL A 137 -7.97 -9.73 8.85
CA VAL A 137 -8.52 -8.67 9.73
C VAL A 137 -10.00 -8.44 9.45
N GLU A 138 -10.39 -8.36 8.18
CA GLU A 138 -11.79 -8.20 7.77
C GLU A 138 -12.64 -9.38 8.28
N ARG A 139 -12.19 -10.62 8.07
CA ARG A 139 -12.86 -11.81 8.60
C ARG A 139 -12.97 -11.83 10.12
N GLY A 140 -11.94 -11.35 10.82
CA GLY A 140 -11.91 -11.25 12.28
C GLY A 140 -12.84 -10.18 12.87
N ASN A 141 -13.22 -9.18 12.06
CA ASN A 141 -14.09 -8.08 12.48
C ASN A 141 -15.51 -8.15 11.86
N ASN A 142 -15.87 -9.26 11.20
CA ASN A 142 -17.20 -9.44 10.59
C ASN A 142 -18.39 -9.18 11.55
N THR A 143 -18.21 -9.40 12.85
CA THR A 143 -19.23 -9.12 13.88
C THR A 143 -19.35 -7.64 14.24
N ARG A 144 -18.35 -6.81 13.94
CA ARG A 144 -18.33 -5.35 14.16
C ARG A 144 -17.66 -4.62 12.98
N PRO A 145 -18.34 -4.55 11.83
CA PRO A 145 -17.80 -3.94 10.60
C PRO A 145 -17.61 -2.42 10.70
N ASP A 146 -18.21 -1.78 11.71
CA ASP A 146 -18.03 -0.37 12.05
C ASP A 146 -16.64 -0.08 12.64
N LEU A 147 -16.02 -1.09 13.26
CA LEU A 147 -14.70 -1.00 13.88
C LEU A 147 -13.61 -1.70 13.08
N ASP A 148 -13.92 -2.17 11.87
CA ASP A 148 -12.96 -2.85 11.01
C ASP A 148 -11.94 -1.85 10.44
N PRO A 149 -10.66 -1.92 10.85
CA PRO A 149 -9.65 -1.02 10.34
C PRO A 149 -9.31 -1.27 8.87
N SER A 150 -9.66 -2.43 8.29
CA SER A 150 -9.41 -2.75 6.88
C SER A 150 -10.13 -1.79 5.92
N ARG A 151 -11.30 -1.27 6.33
CA ARG A 151 -12.09 -0.31 5.55
C ARG A 151 -11.37 1.00 5.28
N SER A 152 -10.41 1.38 6.13
CA SER A 152 -9.61 2.59 5.94
C SER A 152 -8.72 2.53 4.69
N PHE A 153 -8.51 1.33 4.14
CA PHE A 153 -7.73 1.12 2.92
C PHE A 153 -8.60 0.98 1.67
N LYS A 154 -9.92 0.87 1.80
CA LYS A 154 -10.83 0.64 0.66
C LYS A 154 -11.19 1.95 -0.03
N PHE A 155 -11.05 1.97 -1.36
CA PHE A 155 -11.43 3.08 -2.23
C PHE A 155 -12.15 2.55 -3.48
N GLY A 156 -13.00 3.39 -4.07
CA GLY A 156 -13.70 3.06 -5.31
C GLY A 156 -12.88 3.47 -6.52
N VAL A 157 -12.81 2.61 -7.53
CA VAL A 157 -12.26 2.92 -8.84
C VAL A 157 -13.42 2.95 -9.82
N GLU A 158 -13.59 4.09 -10.49
CA GLU A 158 -14.53 4.28 -11.58
C GLU A 158 -13.77 4.22 -12.91
N GLU A 159 -14.15 3.26 -13.75
CA GLU A 159 -13.62 3.13 -15.10
C GLU A 159 -14.66 3.67 -16.08
N LYS A 160 -14.28 4.68 -16.87
CA LYS A 160 -15.10 5.25 -17.92
C LYS A 160 -14.61 4.76 -19.28
N ILE A 161 -15.48 4.06 -20.01
CA ILE A 161 -15.20 3.60 -21.37
C ILE A 161 -16.01 4.44 -22.35
N LEU A 162 -15.31 5.22 -23.19
CA LEU A 162 -15.88 5.98 -24.29
C LEU A 162 -15.76 5.19 -25.59
N CYS A 163 -16.89 4.80 -26.16
CA CYS A 163 -16.94 4.16 -27.47
C CYS A 163 -16.84 5.20 -28.58
N SER A 164 -16.26 4.84 -29.73
CA SER A 164 -16.25 5.63 -30.97
C SER A 164 -17.64 6.15 -31.41
N SER A 165 -18.71 5.45 -31.04
CA SER A 165 -20.10 5.89 -31.27
C SER A 165 -20.54 7.12 -30.46
N GLY A 166 -19.70 7.62 -29.55
CA GLY A 166 -20.01 8.71 -28.62
C GLY A 166 -20.73 8.27 -27.34
N LYS A 167 -21.11 6.99 -27.21
CA LYS A 167 -21.68 6.45 -25.97
C LYS A 167 -20.61 6.14 -24.94
N VAL A 168 -20.95 6.35 -23.66
CA VAL A 168 -20.09 6.10 -22.51
C VAL A 168 -20.66 4.97 -21.64
N SER A 169 -19.77 4.19 -21.03
CA SER A 169 -20.09 3.21 -20.00
C SER A 169 -19.24 3.50 -18.77
N TYR A 170 -19.85 3.46 -17.59
CA TYR A 170 -19.16 3.62 -16.31
C TYR A 170 -19.19 2.29 -15.56
N ASN A 171 -18.04 1.83 -15.08
CA ASN A 171 -17.90 0.65 -14.22
C ASN A 171 -17.31 1.08 -12.89
N LYS A 172 -17.86 0.59 -11.78
CA LYS A 172 -17.36 0.90 -10.44
C LYS A 172 -16.90 -0.39 -9.78
N ARG A 173 -15.70 -0.36 -9.21
CA ARG A 173 -15.13 -1.47 -8.44
C ARG A 173 -14.49 -0.93 -7.18
N ASP A 174 -14.60 -1.65 -6.07
CA ASP A 174 -13.83 -1.32 -4.87
C ASP A 174 -12.46 -2.00 -4.93
N ASP A 175 -11.44 -1.27 -4.51
CA ASP A 175 -10.06 -1.75 -4.42
C ASP A 175 -9.42 -1.26 -3.12
N CYS A 176 -8.30 -1.86 -2.74
CA CYS A 176 -7.47 -1.42 -1.62
C CYS A 176 -6.02 -1.15 -2.02
N ILE A 177 -5.65 -1.42 -3.28
CA ILE A 177 -4.31 -1.23 -3.81
C ILE A 177 -4.35 -0.42 -5.10
N LEU A 178 -3.56 0.64 -5.16
CA LEU A 178 -3.34 1.41 -6.38
C LEU A 178 -2.04 0.94 -7.05
N SER A 179 -2.17 0.09 -8.06
CA SER A 179 -1.03 -0.40 -8.85
C SER A 179 -0.59 0.64 -9.87
N LEU A 180 0.64 1.16 -9.70
CA LEU A 180 1.22 2.15 -10.60
C LEU A 180 2.25 1.51 -11.52
N ASN A 181 2.09 1.73 -12.82
CA ASN A 181 3.12 1.39 -13.79
C ASN A 181 4.30 2.37 -13.67
N ILE A 182 5.52 1.86 -13.77
CA ILE A 182 6.74 2.67 -13.71
C ILE A 182 7.21 2.96 -15.15
N PRO A 183 6.96 4.18 -15.69
CA PRO A 183 7.43 4.53 -17.02
C PRO A 183 8.94 4.77 -17.00
N LEU A 184 9.73 3.74 -17.32
CA LEU A 184 11.20 3.84 -17.39
C LEU A 184 11.67 4.87 -18.44
N GLN A 185 10.83 5.15 -19.43
CA GLN A 185 11.03 6.21 -20.42
C GLN A 185 11.04 7.61 -19.79
N GLU A 186 10.50 7.80 -18.59
CA GLU A 186 10.48 9.09 -17.88
C GLU A 186 11.59 9.19 -16.81
N ALA A 187 12.58 8.28 -16.85
CA ALA A 187 13.71 8.34 -15.94
C ALA A 187 14.55 9.61 -16.16
N THR A 188 14.95 10.28 -15.09
CA THR A 188 15.72 11.55 -15.16
C THR A 188 17.22 11.33 -15.33
N ASN A 189 17.72 10.11 -15.07
CA ASN A 189 19.15 9.77 -15.07
C ASN A 189 19.52 8.72 -16.13
N LYS A 190 18.94 8.83 -17.33
CA LYS A 190 19.16 7.88 -18.43
C LYS A 190 20.65 7.76 -18.80
N ASP A 191 21.34 8.89 -18.92
CA ASP A 191 22.76 8.90 -19.32
C ASP A 191 23.67 8.19 -18.30
N GLU A 192 23.42 8.39 -17.00
CA GLU A 192 24.13 7.69 -15.92
C GLU A 192 23.86 6.19 -15.95
N LEU A 193 22.61 5.81 -16.22
CA LEU A 193 22.18 4.41 -16.30
C LEU A 193 22.80 3.71 -17.51
N GLU A 194 22.85 4.39 -18.66
CA GLU A 194 23.51 3.88 -19.87
C GLU A 194 25.02 3.74 -19.66
N ALA A 195 25.66 4.72 -19.04
CA ALA A 195 27.08 4.64 -18.69
C ALA A 195 27.39 3.47 -17.73
N PHE A 196 26.52 3.24 -16.75
CA PHE A 196 26.64 2.10 -15.82
C PHE A 196 26.40 0.76 -16.53
N ASN A 197 25.37 0.67 -17.38
CA ASN A 197 25.06 -0.54 -18.15
C ASN A 197 26.19 -0.89 -19.12
N ASN A 198 26.80 0.10 -19.77
CA ASN A 198 27.95 -0.12 -20.65
C ASN A 198 29.19 -0.60 -19.89
N GLN A 199 29.41 -0.09 -18.68
CA GLN A 199 30.52 -0.52 -17.82
C GLN A 199 30.31 -1.93 -17.27
N THR A 200 29.08 -2.29 -16.89
CA THR A 200 28.76 -3.63 -16.37
C THR A 200 28.70 -4.67 -17.49
N ALA A 201 28.21 -4.31 -18.68
CA ALA A 201 28.24 -5.18 -19.86
C ALA A 201 29.67 -5.51 -20.33
N GLY A 202 30.62 -4.58 -20.15
CA GLY A 202 32.03 -4.80 -20.47
C GLY A 202 32.80 -5.64 -19.42
N LYS A 203 32.29 -5.77 -18.19
CA LYS A 203 32.93 -6.46 -17.05
C LYS A 203 32.29 -7.83 -16.76
N GLY A 204 31.93 -8.58 -17.80
CA GLY A 204 31.18 -9.84 -17.68
C GLY A 204 31.63 -10.72 -16.51
N LEU A 205 30.71 -11.00 -15.57
CA LEU A 205 30.73 -12.09 -14.59
C LEU A 205 32.08 -12.36 -13.87
N GLU A 206 32.89 -11.35 -13.56
CA GLU A 206 33.95 -11.55 -12.55
C GLU A 206 33.32 -11.45 -11.15
N GLU A 207 32.77 -12.57 -10.69
CA GLU A 207 32.47 -12.84 -9.28
C GLU A 207 33.77 -12.86 -8.47
N ASN A 208 34.42 -11.72 -8.24
CA ASN A 208 35.44 -11.60 -7.19
C ASN A 208 35.64 -10.14 -6.79
N ASN A 209 35.38 -9.86 -5.51
CA ASN A 209 35.52 -8.58 -4.80
C ASN A 209 34.52 -7.49 -5.20
N MET A 210 33.25 -7.70 -4.84
CA MET A 210 32.30 -6.59 -4.68
C MET A 210 32.75 -5.73 -3.47
N SER A 211 33.63 -4.75 -3.73
CA SER A 211 33.44 -3.45 -3.07
C SER A 211 32.00 -3.03 -3.29
N THR A 212 31.45 -2.21 -2.41
CA THR A 212 30.12 -1.62 -2.51
C THR A 212 30.02 -0.73 -3.76
N ASP A 213 30.08 -1.33 -4.95
CA ASP A 213 29.97 -0.64 -6.22
C ASP A 213 28.61 0.05 -6.24
N GLU A 214 28.66 1.34 -6.54
CA GLU A 214 27.54 2.25 -6.52
C GLU A 214 26.53 1.81 -7.58
N ILE A 215 25.53 1.02 -7.17
CA ILE A 215 24.47 0.54 -8.06
C ILE A 215 23.65 1.74 -8.52
N VAL A 216 23.75 2.09 -9.81
CA VAL A 216 22.93 3.13 -10.42
C VAL A 216 21.53 2.57 -10.72
N ARG A 217 20.49 3.22 -10.19
CA ARG A 217 19.08 2.84 -10.42
C ARG A 217 18.34 3.92 -11.21
N PRO A 218 17.36 3.57 -12.07
CA PRO A 218 16.54 4.56 -12.74
C PRO A 218 15.76 5.40 -11.72
N ARG A 219 15.80 6.71 -11.88
CA ARG A 219 15.07 7.70 -11.07
C ARG A 219 13.86 8.17 -11.86
N VAL A 220 12.71 7.55 -11.63
CA VAL A 220 11.44 7.92 -12.26
C VAL A 220 10.65 8.81 -11.30
N PRO A 221 10.20 10.01 -11.71
CA PRO A 221 9.33 10.84 -10.91
C PRO A 221 8.00 10.13 -10.65
N LEU A 222 7.50 10.19 -9.42
CA LEU A 222 6.20 9.64 -9.08
C LEU A 222 5.08 10.29 -9.90
N GLU A 223 5.18 11.60 -10.15
CA GLU A 223 4.21 12.33 -10.95
C GLU A 223 4.05 11.71 -12.34
N ALA A 224 5.12 11.16 -12.92
CA ALA A 224 5.06 10.45 -14.20
C ALA A 224 4.29 9.12 -14.09
N CYS A 225 4.47 8.37 -13.00
CA CYS A 225 3.69 7.15 -12.73
C CYS A 225 2.19 7.44 -12.61
N LEU A 226 1.85 8.55 -11.95
CA LEU A 226 0.45 8.97 -11.76
C LEU A 226 -0.18 9.50 -13.04
N ALA A 227 0.58 10.29 -13.81
CA ALA A 227 0.15 10.74 -15.13
C ALA A 227 -0.08 9.55 -16.07
N THR A 228 0.76 8.51 -16.00
CA THR A 228 0.59 7.26 -16.76
C THR A 228 -0.68 6.54 -16.33
N PHE A 229 -0.93 6.43 -15.03
CA PHE A 229 -2.15 5.81 -14.49
C PHE A 229 -3.43 6.55 -14.94
N ALA A 230 -3.40 7.89 -14.92
CA ALA A 230 -4.54 8.72 -15.34
C ALA A 230 -4.66 8.89 -16.87
N SER A 231 -3.71 8.36 -17.65
CA SER A 231 -3.70 8.53 -19.10
C SER A 231 -4.78 7.67 -19.78
N PRO A 232 -5.40 8.16 -20.85
CA PRO A 232 -6.40 7.39 -21.59
C PRO A 232 -5.77 6.17 -22.25
N GLU A 233 -6.33 4.98 -21.98
CA GLU A 233 -5.91 3.73 -22.62
C GLU A 233 -6.80 3.41 -23.82
N GLN A 234 -6.20 3.11 -24.97
CA GLN A 234 -6.95 2.71 -26.16
C GLN A 234 -7.20 1.20 -26.17
N ILE A 235 -8.48 0.83 -26.14
CA ILE A 235 -8.92 -0.57 -26.24
C ILE A 235 -9.25 -0.88 -27.70
N HIS A 236 -8.49 -1.78 -28.30
CA HIS A 236 -8.77 -2.34 -29.62
C HIS A 236 -9.79 -3.49 -29.53
N ASP A 237 -10.55 -3.71 -30.60
CA ASP A 237 -11.56 -4.78 -30.70
C ASP A 237 -12.69 -4.75 -29.64
N TYR A 238 -13.00 -3.58 -29.09
CA TYR A 238 -14.12 -3.39 -28.16
C TYR A 238 -15.47 -3.63 -28.85
N TYR A 239 -16.27 -4.55 -28.32
CA TYR A 239 -17.62 -4.80 -28.85
C TYR A 239 -18.60 -3.75 -28.36
N SER A 240 -19.09 -2.91 -29.27
CA SER A 240 -20.09 -1.88 -28.97
C SER A 240 -21.50 -2.40 -29.18
N THR A 241 -22.31 -2.42 -28.11
CA THR A 241 -23.75 -2.73 -28.21
C THR A 241 -24.52 -1.67 -29.01
N ALA A 242 -24.00 -0.44 -29.08
CA ALA A 242 -24.59 0.65 -29.86
C ALA A 242 -24.40 0.48 -31.36
N LEU A 243 -23.20 0.06 -31.79
CA LEU A 243 -22.87 -0.19 -33.19
C LEU A 243 -23.14 -1.64 -33.61
N LYS A 244 -23.43 -2.54 -32.66
CA LYS A 244 -23.55 -3.98 -32.85
C LYS A 244 -22.35 -4.59 -33.57
N GLY A 245 -21.15 -4.09 -33.26
CA GLY A 245 -19.91 -4.46 -33.94
C GLY A 245 -18.66 -4.10 -33.13
N LYS A 246 -17.51 -4.59 -33.57
CA LYS A 246 -16.20 -4.27 -32.98
C LYS A 246 -15.74 -2.88 -33.40
N THR A 247 -15.17 -2.15 -32.46
CA THR A 247 -14.63 -0.81 -32.68
C THR A 247 -13.52 -0.51 -31.68
N THR A 248 -12.95 0.70 -31.75
CA THR A 248 -12.03 1.20 -30.73
C THR A 248 -12.79 1.94 -29.64
N ALA A 249 -12.31 1.79 -28.41
CA ALA A 249 -12.80 2.54 -27.26
C ALA A 249 -11.62 3.18 -26.51
N ILE A 250 -11.91 4.23 -25.74
CA ILE A 250 -10.94 4.89 -24.87
C ILE A 250 -11.38 4.68 -23.43
N LYS A 251 -10.52 4.09 -22.62
CA LYS A 251 -10.71 3.88 -21.18
C LYS A 251 -10.03 5.00 -20.40
N TYR A 252 -10.72 5.48 -19.38
CA TYR A 252 -10.21 6.42 -18.39
C TYR A 252 -10.44 5.83 -17.01
N ASP A 253 -9.40 5.80 -16.18
CA ASP A 253 -9.48 5.32 -14.82
C ASP A 253 -9.49 6.51 -13.86
N VAL A 254 -10.49 6.55 -12.97
CA VAL A 254 -10.65 7.60 -11.97
C VAL A 254 -10.87 6.95 -10.60
N SER A 255 -9.96 7.22 -9.67
CA SER A 255 -10.04 6.68 -8.30
C SER A 255 -10.69 7.72 -7.38
N PHE A 256 -11.69 7.29 -6.60
CA PHE A 256 -12.40 8.08 -5.60
C PHE A 256 -12.40 7.35 -4.26
N LEU A 257 -12.48 8.08 -3.14
CA LEU A 257 -12.65 7.43 -1.84
C LEU A 257 -14.09 6.95 -1.68
N SER A 258 -14.28 5.75 -1.12
CA SER A 258 -15.62 5.25 -0.85
C SER A 258 -16.31 6.15 0.17
N GLU A 259 -17.52 6.61 -0.16
CA GLU A 259 -18.42 7.27 0.78
C GLU A 259 -18.99 6.21 1.72
N SER A 260 -18.28 5.89 2.82
CA SER A 260 -18.83 4.98 3.84
C SER A 260 -18.46 5.33 5.28
#